data_AF-A0A519QR78-F1
#
_entry.id   AF-A0A519QR78-F1
#
_cell.length_a   1.000
_cell.length_b   1.000
_cell.length_c   1.000
_cell.angle_alpha   90.00
_cell.angle_beta   90.00
_cell.angle_gamma   90.00
#
_symmetry.space_group_name_H-M   'P 1'
#
loop_
_entity.id
_entity.type
_entity.pdbx_description
1 polymer ?
#
loop_
_entity_poly.entity_id
_entity_poly.type
_entity_poly.pdbx_seq_one_letter_code
_entity_poly.pdbx_strand_id
1 'polypeptide(L)'
;MMPKRDRRLLAAMLLLVTAAIAGLVQAWIIRLDLDAAILGHWDWFADTFGVEAPASGPDKFCFDNCAPPLPLWAGWISLATLFAGLLALTRAWWRPRG
;
A
#
# COMPACT_ATOMS: atom_id res chain seq x y z
N MET A 1 28.73 20.55 -7.20
CA MET A 1 28.12 19.92 -6.00
C MET A 1 26.69 20.43 -5.87
N MET A 2 25.68 19.55 -5.81
CA MET A 2 24.29 19.99 -5.57
C MET A 2 24.15 20.67 -4.19
N PRO A 3 23.42 21.79 -4.09
CA PRO A 3 23.05 22.41 -2.81
C PRO A 3 22.40 21.40 -1.86
N LYS A 4 22.68 21.51 -0.55
CA LYS A 4 22.11 20.61 0.48
C LYS A 4 20.58 20.63 0.49
N ARG A 5 19.97 21.78 0.19
CA ARG A 5 18.52 21.93 0.01
C ARG A 5 17.97 21.05 -1.10
N ASP A 6 18.62 21.03 -2.26
CA ASP A 6 18.14 20.31 -3.44
C ASP A 6 18.19 18.80 -3.22
N ARG A 7 19.20 18.30 -2.47
CA ARG A 7 19.25 16.90 -2.04
C ARG A 7 18.09 16.52 -1.10
N ARG A 8 17.70 17.42 -0.18
CA ARG A 8 16.56 17.18 0.73
C ARG A 8 15.24 17.20 0.00
N LEU A 9 15.07 18.12 -0.96
CA LEU A 9 13.89 18.17 -1.83
C LEU A 9 13.78 16.92 -2.69
N LEU A 10 14.90 16.47 -3.28
CA LEU A 10 14.94 15.24 -4.06
C LEU A 10 14.57 14.01 -3.20
N ALA A 11 15.07 13.92 -1.97
CA ALA A 11 14.67 12.86 -1.04
C ALA A 11 13.18 12.92 -0.68
N ALA A 12 12.63 14.11 -0.44
CA ALA A 12 11.20 14.28 -0.17
C ALA A 12 10.35 13.88 -1.39
N MET A 13 10.75 14.26 -2.60
CA MET A 13 10.08 13.86 -3.84
C MET A 13 10.11 12.35 -4.04
N LEU A 14 11.26 11.70 -3.81
CA LEU A 14 11.37 10.24 -3.91
C LEU A 14 10.42 9.54 -2.92
N LEU A 15 10.33 10.03 -1.68
CA LEU A 15 9.39 9.50 -0.68
C LEU A 15 7.92 9.67 -1.08
N LEU A 16 7.57 10.78 -1.73
CA LEU A 16 6.21 11.00 -2.22
C LEU A 16 5.89 10.12 -3.45
N VAL A 17 6.87 9.91 -4.34
CA VAL A 17 6.71 9.00 -5.47
C VAL A 17 6.56 7.55 -5.00
N THR A 18 7.37 7.10 -4.05
CA THR A 18 7.22 5.75 -3.49
C THR A 18 5.87 5.60 -2.77
N ALA A 19 5.41 6.63 -2.05
CA ALA A 19 4.09 6.64 -1.44
C ALA A 19 2.97 6.48 -2.48
N ALA A 20 3.05 7.20 -3.60
CA ALA A 20 2.07 7.12 -4.67
C ALA A 20 2.07 5.73 -5.33
N ILE A 21 3.24 5.17 -5.64
CA ILE A 21 3.35 3.82 -6.22
C ILE A 21 2.79 2.77 -5.26
N ALA A 22 3.17 2.81 -3.97
CA ALA A 22 2.66 1.87 -2.97
C ALA A 22 1.13 2.00 -2.80
N GLY A 23 0.61 3.23 -2.87
CA GLY A 23 -0.83 3.48 -2.82
C GLY A 23 -1.57 2.92 -4.04
N LEU A 24 -1.01 3.05 -5.24
CA LEU A 24 -1.56 2.45 -6.45
C LEU A 24 -1.56 0.92 -6.37
N VAL A 25 -0.49 0.32 -5.85
CA VAL A 25 -0.44 -1.14 -5.60
C VAL A 25 -1.52 -1.56 -4.62
N GLN A 26 -1.70 -0.83 -3.50
CA GLN A 26 -2.76 -1.15 -2.53
C GLN A 26 -4.16 -1.02 -3.15
N ALA A 27 -4.41 0.02 -3.94
CA ALA A 27 -5.69 0.20 -4.62
C ALA A 27 -5.96 -0.92 -5.63
N TRP A 28 -4.92 -1.39 -6.32
CA TRP A 28 -5.02 -2.52 -7.24
C TRP A 28 -5.32 -3.84 -6.50
N ILE A 29 -4.67 -4.09 -5.35
CA ILE A 29 -4.99 -5.23 -4.48
C ILE A 29 -6.45 -5.20 -4.05
N ILE A 30 -6.95 -4.05 -3.58
CA ILE A 30 -8.34 -3.87 -3.15
C ILE A 30 -9.30 -4.12 -4.32
N ARG A 31 -8.95 -3.66 -5.53
CA ARG A 31 -9.75 -3.95 -6.72
C ARG A 31 -9.86 -5.45 -6.98
N LEU A 32 -8.75 -6.18 -6.91
CA LEU A 32 -8.75 -7.63 -7.13
C LEU A 32 -9.54 -8.37 -6.05
N ASP A 33 -9.50 -7.88 -4.81
CA ASP A 33 -10.32 -8.40 -3.71
C ASP A 33 -11.82 -8.20 -3.98
N LEU A 34 -12.22 -7.01 -4.43
CA LEU A 34 -13.61 -6.73 -4.82
C LEU A 34 -14.05 -7.55 -6.04
N ASP A 35 -13.18 -7.68 -7.05
CA ASP A 35 -13.46 -8.50 -8.24
C ASP A 35 -13.62 -9.98 -7.84
N ALA A 36 -12.80 -10.49 -6.93
CA ALA A 36 -12.91 -11.84 -6.39
C ALA A 36 -14.19 -12.02 -5.54
N ALA A 37 -14.60 -11.01 -4.77
CA ALA A 37 -15.85 -11.02 -4.01
C ALA A 37 -17.09 -11.06 -4.90
N ILE A 38 -17.08 -10.34 -6.02
CA ILE A 38 -18.21 -10.27 -6.95
C ILE A 38 -18.29 -11.53 -7.82
N LEU A 39 -17.15 -12.01 -8.32
CA LEU A 39 -17.08 -13.14 -9.26
C LEU A 39 -16.92 -14.50 -8.58
N GLY A 40 -16.62 -14.53 -7.28
CA GLY A 40 -16.43 -15.76 -6.50
C GLY A 40 -15.07 -16.45 -6.73
N HIS A 41 -14.08 -15.77 -7.29
CA HIS A 41 -12.76 -16.33 -7.63
C HIS A 41 -11.73 -16.22 -6.49
N TRP A 42 -12.13 -16.60 -5.27
CA TRP A 42 -11.27 -16.49 -4.10
C TRP A 42 -10.00 -17.35 -4.14
N ASP A 43 -10.05 -18.51 -4.79
CA ASP A 43 -8.89 -19.40 -4.93
C ASP A 43 -7.75 -18.73 -5.72
N TRP A 44 -8.08 -17.98 -6.76
CA TRP A 44 -7.08 -17.24 -7.54
C TRP A 44 -6.46 -16.10 -6.74
N PHE A 45 -7.28 -15.38 -5.97
CA PHE A 45 -6.79 -14.30 -5.10
C PHE A 45 -5.86 -14.85 -4.00
N ALA A 46 -6.27 -15.97 -3.40
CA ALA A 46 -5.51 -16.69 -2.38
C ALA A 46 -4.13 -17.14 -2.88
N ASP A 47 -4.07 -17.77 -4.06
CA ASP A 47 -2.82 -18.20 -4.68
C ASP A 47 -1.92 -17.01 -5.07
N THR A 48 -2.53 -15.96 -5.65
CA THR A 48 -1.80 -14.77 -6.12
C THR A 48 -1.09 -14.02 -4.98
N PHE A 49 -1.73 -13.91 -3.82
CA PHE A 49 -1.22 -13.16 -2.68
C PHE A 49 -0.68 -14.04 -1.54
N GLY A 50 -0.72 -15.36 -1.71
CA GLY A 50 -0.31 -16.33 -0.69
C GLY A 50 -1.13 -16.24 0.60
N VAL A 51 -2.41 -15.86 0.49
CA VAL A 51 -3.35 -15.74 1.61
C VAL A 51 -4.26 -16.96 1.65
N GLU A 52 -4.76 -17.34 2.82
CA GLU A 52 -5.66 -18.49 2.93
C GLU A 52 -7.01 -18.20 2.26
N ALA A 53 -7.44 -19.10 1.36
CA ALA A 53 -8.76 -19.04 0.75
C ALA A 53 -9.85 -19.26 1.81
N PRO A 54 -10.98 -18.54 1.72
CA PRO A 54 -12.06 -18.63 2.70
C PRO A 54 -12.78 -20.00 2.72
N ALA A 55 -12.50 -20.92 1.78
CA ALA A 55 -13.22 -22.20 1.61
C ALA A 55 -12.33 -23.46 1.52
N SER A 56 -11.04 -23.40 1.86
CA SER A 56 -10.12 -24.56 1.78
C SER A 56 -9.95 -25.35 3.08
N GLY A 57 -10.60 -24.95 4.17
CA GLY A 57 -10.61 -25.64 5.47
C GLY A 57 -11.92 -26.39 5.81
N PRO A 58 -11.95 -27.20 6.90
CA PRO A 58 -13.11 -28.02 7.30
C PRO A 58 -14.37 -27.21 7.69
N ASP A 59 -14.26 -25.91 7.91
CA ASP A 59 -15.35 -25.00 8.27
C ASP A 59 -16.02 -24.38 7.03
N LYS A 60 -16.64 -25.22 6.19
CA LYS A 60 -17.33 -24.81 4.95
C LYS A 60 -18.64 -24.01 5.13
N PHE A 61 -18.91 -23.49 6.32
CA PHE A 61 -20.10 -22.69 6.62
C PHE A 61 -19.69 -21.30 7.15
N CYS A 62 -19.32 -20.40 6.24
CA CYS A 62 -19.20 -18.97 6.55
C CYS A 62 -20.59 -18.38 6.76
N PHE A 63 -20.95 -18.05 8.00
CA PHE A 63 -22.22 -17.37 8.28
C PHE A 63 -22.15 -15.83 8.19
N ASP A 64 -20.95 -15.22 8.22
CA ASP A 64 -20.83 -13.75 8.27
C ASP A 64 -19.71 -13.12 7.42
N ASN A 65 -18.49 -13.67 7.37
CA ASN A 65 -17.40 -13.07 6.60
C ASN A 65 -16.55 -14.14 5.90
N CYS A 66 -16.65 -14.18 4.58
CA CYS A 66 -16.03 -15.22 3.74
C CYS A 66 -15.01 -14.60 2.78
N ALA A 67 -14.25 -13.62 3.28
CA ALA A 67 -13.17 -12.97 2.55
C ALA A 67 -11.81 -13.37 3.15
N PRO A 68 -10.79 -13.65 2.32
CA PRO A 68 -9.42 -13.86 2.77
C PRO A 68 -8.86 -12.58 3.42
N PRO A 69 -7.85 -12.69 4.29
CA PRO A 69 -7.23 -11.51 4.88
C PRO A 69 -6.57 -10.64 3.81
N LEU A 70 -6.95 -9.35 3.75
CA LEU A 70 -6.39 -8.38 2.80
C LEU A 70 -4.91 -8.10 3.10
N PRO A 71 -4.00 -8.21 2.11
CA PRO A 71 -2.62 -7.79 2.28
C PRO A 71 -2.53 -6.26 2.28
N LEU A 72 -2.54 -5.67 3.49
CA LEU A 72 -2.49 -4.21 3.72
C LEU A 72 -1.07 -3.64 3.82
N TRP A 73 -0.04 -4.46 3.60
CA TRP A 73 1.36 -4.05 3.76
C TRP A 73 1.74 -2.90 2.82
N ALA A 74 1.23 -2.89 1.59
CA ALA A 74 1.49 -1.82 0.63
C ALA A 74 0.85 -0.49 1.09
N GLY A 75 -0.34 -0.56 1.69
CA GLY A 75 -1.01 0.57 2.32
C GLY A 75 -0.20 1.16 3.48
N TRP A 76 0.35 0.32 4.36
CA TRP A 76 1.23 0.78 5.45
C TRP A 76 2.49 1.46 4.93
N ILE A 77 3.13 0.90 3.90
CA ILE A 77 4.32 1.51 3.25
C ILE A 77 3.94 2.86 2.63
N SER A 78 2.80 2.94 1.94
CA SER A 78 2.29 4.17 1.34
C SER A 78 2.11 5.26 2.39
N LEU A 79 1.44 4.97 3.51
CA LEU A 79 1.23 5.93 4.59
C LEU A 79 2.56 6.37 5.22
N ALA A 80 3.44 5.43 5.57
CA ALA A 80 4.71 5.74 6.20
C ALA A 80 5.58 6.65 5.32
N THR A 81 5.68 6.34 4.03
CA THR A 81 6.47 7.13 3.07
C THR A 81 5.81 8.47 2.74
N LEU A 82 4.47 8.54 2.70
CA LEU A 82 3.74 9.79 2.51
C LEU A 82 4.02 10.76 3.65
N PHE A 83 3.83 10.32 4.90
CA PHE A 83 4.07 11.17 6.07
C PHE A 83 5.54 11.57 6.19
N ALA A 84 6.47 10.64 5.94
CA ALA A 84 7.89 10.96 5.93
C ALA A 84 8.25 11.98 4.83
N GLY A 85 7.69 11.82 3.63
CA GLY A 85 7.88 12.73 2.50
C GLY A 85 7.34 14.13 2.78
N LEU A 86 6.12 14.23 3.32
CA LEU A 86 5.51 15.50 3.72
C LEU A 86 6.30 16.18 4.85
N LEU A 87 6.78 15.42 5.83
CA LEU A 87 7.62 15.94 6.91
C LEU A 87 8.97 16.45 6.36
N ALA A 88 9.59 15.72 5.43
CA ALA A 88 10.82 16.13 4.79
C ALA A 88 10.63 17.39 3.93
N LEU A 89 9.52 17.47 3.19
CA LEU A 89 9.16 18.62 2.37
C LEU A 89 8.93 19.87 3.21
N THR A 90 8.08 19.77 4.25
CA THR A 90 7.80 20.88 5.17
C THR A 90 9.07 21.35 5.88
N ARG A 91 9.93 20.42 6.32
CA ARG A 91 11.23 20.76 6.93
C ARG A 91 12.18 21.45 5.96
N ALA A 92 12.21 21.03 4.69
CA ALA A 92 13.02 21.68 3.65
C ALA A 92 12.50 23.10 3.36
N TRP A 93 11.19 23.31 3.43
CA TRP A 93 10.54 24.61 3.20
C TRP A 93 10.76 25.59 4.36
N TRP A 94 10.67 25.13 5.62
CA TRP A 94 10.87 25.96 6.81
C TRP A 94 12.33 26.31 7.12
N ARG A 95 13.31 25.55 6.61
CA ARG A 95 14.75 25.87 6.73
C ARG A 95 15.42 25.99 5.36
N PRO A 96 15.14 27.06 4.59
CA PRO A 96 15.65 27.23 3.24
C PRO A 96 17.16 27.55 3.18
N ARG A 97 17.77 27.97 4.31
CA ARG A 97 19.20 28.28 4.44
C ARG A 97 19.90 27.16 5.21
N GLY A 98 20.52 26.23 4.51
CA GLY A 98 21.34 25.16 5.09
C GLY A 98 22.04 24.31 4.05
#